data_AF-A0A532DPB9-F1
#
_entry.id   AF-A0A532DPB9-F1
#
_cell.length_a   1.000
_cell.length_b   1.000
_cell.length_c   1.000
_cell.angle_alpha   90.00
_cell.angle_beta   90.00
_cell.angle_gamma   90.00
#
_symmetry.space_group_name_H-M   'P 1'
#
loop_
_entity.id
_entity.type
_entity.pdbx_description
1 polymer ?
#
loop_
_entity_poly.entity_id
_entity_poly.type
_entity_poly.pdbx_seq_one_letter_code
_entity_poly.pdbx_strand_id
1 'polypeptide(L)'
;MTAPIRTQPPPYHTDRSVLEQEVEVETYKASGPGGQHRNVTESAVRLVHLPSGVRVVSADSRSQHQNRERAFERLIEKLTRLNQVPRRRVPTRVPRGVRERRIQDKQRRRSTKSLRGRVRDDG
;
A
#
# COMPACT_ATOMS: atom_id res chain seq x y z
N MET A 1 10.53 28.17 15.89
CA MET A 1 10.03 27.66 14.59
C MET A 1 10.60 26.26 14.41
N THR A 2 9.81 25.20 14.61
CA THR A 2 10.28 23.81 14.47
C THR A 2 10.05 23.35 13.03
N ALA A 3 11.13 23.02 12.32
CA ALA A 3 11.06 22.46 10.98
C ALA A 3 10.33 21.09 11.02
N PRO A 4 9.48 20.76 10.02
CA PRO A 4 8.89 19.43 9.96
C PRO A 4 10.02 18.42 9.73
N ILE A 5 10.20 17.50 10.67
CA ILE A 5 11.09 16.36 10.54
C ILE A 5 10.65 15.66 9.24
N ARG A 6 11.51 15.65 8.23
CA ARG A 6 11.30 14.83 7.04
C ARG A 6 11.42 13.38 7.47
N THR A 7 10.33 12.81 7.99
CA THR A 7 10.20 11.38 8.29
C THR A 7 10.03 10.63 6.98
N GLN A 8 11.06 10.61 6.14
CA GLN A 8 11.24 9.42 5.32
C GLN A 8 11.66 8.32 6.31
N PRO A 9 10.91 7.20 6.42
CA PRO A 9 11.37 6.11 7.25
C PRO A 9 12.79 5.75 6.77
N PRO A 10 13.79 5.72 7.67
CA PRO A 10 15.12 5.26 7.30
C PRO A 10 14.99 3.87 6.68
N PRO A 11 15.83 3.53 5.68
CA PRO A 11 15.77 2.20 5.08
C PRO A 11 15.97 1.16 6.19
N TYR A 12 14.94 0.33 6.41
CA TYR A 12 15.02 -0.77 7.36
C TYR A 12 16.02 -1.80 6.85
N HIS A 13 16.76 -2.43 7.75
CA HIS A 13 17.68 -3.51 7.39
C HIS A 13 16.89 -4.72 6.88
N THR A 14 17.35 -5.29 5.76
CA THR A 14 16.74 -6.50 5.17
C THR A 14 17.55 -7.76 5.50
N ASP A 15 18.76 -7.59 6.03
CA ASP A 15 19.64 -8.70 6.39
C ASP A 15 19.12 -9.44 7.62
N ARG A 16 19.08 -10.77 7.52
CA ARG A 16 18.48 -11.62 8.56
C ARG A 16 19.18 -11.48 9.91
N SER A 17 20.51 -11.42 9.92
CA SER A 17 21.29 -11.30 11.16
C SER A 17 20.99 -10.02 11.94
N VAL A 18 20.65 -8.93 11.24
CA VAL A 18 20.29 -7.65 11.87
C VAL A 18 18.85 -7.70 12.36
N LEU A 19 17.94 -8.21 11.53
CA LEU A 19 16.53 -8.35 11.89
C LEU A 19 16.31 -9.23 13.12
N GLU A 20 17.13 -10.27 13.34
CA GLU A 20 17.04 -11.10 14.53
C GLU A 20 17.29 -10.33 15.84
N GLN A 21 17.99 -9.19 15.79
CA GLN A 21 18.24 -8.33 16.96
C GLN A 21 17.15 -7.26 17.16
N GLU A 22 16.46 -6.89 16.08
CA GLU A 22 15.47 -5.80 16.06
C GLU A 22 14.02 -6.29 16.12
N VAL A 23 13.82 -7.61 16.25
CA VAL A 23 12.52 -8.26 16.20
C VAL A 23 12.24 -9.01 17.49
N GLU A 24 11.07 -8.75 18.06
CA GLU A 24 10.52 -9.56 19.13
C GLU A 24 9.81 -10.79 18.55
N VAL A 25 10.16 -11.96 19.08
CA VAL A 25 9.61 -13.25 18.66
C VAL A 25 8.66 -13.76 19.75
N GLU A 26 7.38 -13.83 19.43
CA GLU A 26 6.37 -14.44 20.30
C GLU A 26 5.89 -15.77 19.70
N THR A 27 5.80 -16.80 20.53
CA THR A 27 5.21 -18.09 20.16
C THR A 27 3.86 -18.26 20.83
N TYR A 28 2.88 -18.78 20.10
CA TYR A 28 1.53 -18.95 20.62
C TYR A 28 0.81 -20.11 19.93
N LYS A 29 -0.36 -20.47 20.46
CA LYS A 29 -1.21 -21.53 19.91
C LYS A 29 -1.87 -21.07 18.62
N ALA A 30 -1.84 -21.91 17.59
CA ALA A 30 -2.47 -21.59 16.32
C ALA A 30 -4.01 -21.54 16.48
N SER A 31 -4.63 -20.45 16.04
CA SER A 31 -6.09 -20.32 16.04
C SER A 31 -6.72 -21.07 14.86
N GLY A 32 -7.90 -21.66 15.08
CA GLY A 32 -8.77 -22.21 14.02
C GLY A 32 -9.15 -23.69 14.22
N PRO A 33 -10.08 -24.23 13.41
CA PRO A 33 -10.47 -25.62 13.48
C PRO A 33 -9.27 -26.54 13.21
N GLY A 34 -9.00 -27.46 14.13
CA GLY A 34 -7.91 -28.43 14.00
C GLY A 34 -7.99 -29.49 15.08
N GLY A 35 -7.24 -30.57 14.88
CA GLY A 35 -7.15 -31.66 15.85
C GLY A 35 -6.40 -31.27 17.12
N GLN A 36 -6.37 -32.20 18.09
CA GLN A 36 -5.71 -32.04 19.40
C GLN A 36 -4.30 -31.42 19.31
N HIS A 37 -3.49 -31.86 18.33
CA HIS A 37 -2.12 -31.38 18.16
C HIS A 37 -2.05 -29.88 17.83
N ARG A 38 -3.00 -29.33 17.05
CA ARG A 38 -2.99 -27.90 16.68
C ARG A 38 -3.34 -27.00 17.88
N ASN A 39 -4.20 -27.50 18.77
CA ASN A 39 -4.73 -26.72 19.89
C ASN A 39 -3.82 -26.76 21.13
N VAL A 40 -3.00 -27.79 21.27
CA VAL A 40 -2.09 -27.96 22.42
C VAL A 40 -0.72 -27.34 22.16
N THR A 41 -0.17 -27.53 20.97
CA THR A 41 1.20 -27.12 20.65
C THR A 41 1.29 -25.65 20.23
N GLU A 42 2.26 -24.92 20.80
CA GLU A 42 2.57 -23.53 20.46
C GLU A 42 3.41 -23.42 19.18
N SER A 43 2.84 -23.87 18.06
CA SER A 43 3.54 -23.86 16.77
C SER A 43 3.49 -22.51 16.05
N ALA A 44 2.55 -21.61 16.37
CA ALA A 44 2.42 -20.33 15.68
C ALA A 44 3.47 -19.33 16.18
N VAL A 45 4.01 -18.54 15.25
CA VAL A 45 5.05 -17.54 15.53
C VAL A 45 4.55 -16.17 15.08
N ARG A 46 4.71 -15.17 15.95
CA ARG A 46 4.54 -13.75 15.65
C ARG A 46 5.89 -13.07 15.76
N LEU A 47 6.20 -12.26 14.76
CA LEU A 47 7.36 -11.38 14.73
C LEU A 47 6.88 -9.93 14.76
N VAL A 48 7.47 -9.13 15.65
CA VAL A 48 7.23 -7.69 15.75
C VAL A 48 8.54 -6.96 15.53
N HIS A 49 8.64 -6.21 14.45
CA HIS A 49 9.80 -5.36 14.20
C HIS A 49 9.63 -4.02 14.89
N LEU A 50 10.43 -3.77 15.92
CA LEU A 50 10.33 -2.59 16.78
C LEU A 50 10.49 -1.25 16.03
N PRO A 51 11.52 -1.04 15.18
CA PRO A 51 11.75 0.26 14.56
C PRO A 51 10.74 0.61 13.45
N SER A 52 10.11 -0.38 12.79
CA SER A 52 9.08 -0.13 11.78
C SER A 52 7.64 -0.26 12.29
N GLY A 53 7.45 -0.92 13.44
CA GLY A 53 6.14 -1.31 13.95
C GLY A 53 5.44 -2.42 13.16
N VAL A 54 6.11 -3.03 12.17
CA VAL A 54 5.52 -4.09 11.33
C VAL A 54 5.38 -5.37 12.12
N ARG A 55 4.16 -5.95 12.07
CA ARG A 55 3.84 -7.24 12.67
C ARG A 55 3.58 -8.29 11.59
N VAL A 56 4.11 -9.48 11.80
CA VAL A 56 3.95 -10.63 10.90
C VAL A 56 3.61 -11.86 11.73
N VAL A 57 2.73 -12.70 11.21
CA VAL A 57 2.36 -13.97 11.82
C VAL A 57 2.52 -15.10 10.81
N SER A 58 2.94 -16.27 11.28
CA SER A 58 2.93 -17.51 10.52
C SER A 58 2.52 -18.68 11.40
N ALA A 59 1.53 -19.44 10.93
CA ALA A 59 0.96 -20.60 11.62
C ALA A 59 0.64 -21.75 10.62
N ASP A 60 1.30 -21.75 9.48
CA ASP A 60 0.96 -22.61 8.33
C ASP A 60 1.48 -24.04 8.50
N SER A 61 2.57 -24.23 9.26
CA SER A 61 3.19 -25.53 9.51
C SER A 61 2.96 -26.00 10.96
N ARG A 62 3.11 -27.31 11.18
CA ARG A 62 3.18 -27.94 12.50
C ARG A 62 4.48 -27.63 13.25
N SER A 63 5.53 -27.22 12.54
CA SER A 63 6.85 -26.92 13.12
C SER A 63 7.01 -25.42 13.39
N GLN A 64 7.36 -25.08 14.62
CA GLN A 64 7.70 -23.71 15.03
C GLN A 64 8.87 -23.14 14.22
N HIS A 65 9.92 -23.94 13.96
CA HIS A 65 11.09 -23.48 13.21
C HIS A 65 10.73 -23.05 11.79
N GLN A 66 9.92 -23.87 11.10
CA GLN A 66 9.44 -23.54 9.75
C GLN A 66 8.56 -22.29 9.76
N ASN A 67 7.70 -22.13 10.77
CA ASN A 67 6.89 -20.93 10.91
C ASN A 67 7.74 -19.68 11.21
N ARG A 68 8.82 -19.82 11.98
CA ARG A 68 9.77 -18.73 12.23
C ARG A 68 10.47 -18.30 10.94
N GLU A 69 10.97 -19.24 10.15
CA GLU A 69 11.61 -18.94 8.85
C GLU A 69 10.65 -18.21 7.91
N ARG A 70 9.43 -18.75 7.73
CA ARG A 70 8.38 -18.11 6.93
C ARG A 70 7.98 -16.73 7.44
N ALA A 71 7.96 -16.53 8.76
CA ALA A 71 7.67 -15.24 9.33
C ALA A 71 8.77 -14.22 9.01
N PHE A 72 10.05 -14.62 9.05
CA PHE A 72 11.17 -13.76 8.65
C PHE A 72 11.14 -13.42 7.16
N GLU A 73 10.86 -14.38 6.28
CA GLU A 73 10.70 -14.13 4.84
C GLU A 73 9.59 -13.10 4.56
N ARG A 74 8.43 -13.26 5.20
CA ARG A 74 7.30 -12.31 5.11
C ARG A 74 7.65 -10.94 5.68
N LEU A 75 8.45 -10.89 6.74
CA LEU A 75 8.91 -9.64 7.33
C LEU A 75 9.83 -8.89 6.36
N ILE A 76 10.84 -9.59 5.82
CA ILE A 76 11.77 -9.08 4.81
C ILE A 76 11.02 -8.51 3.60
N GLU A 77 10.02 -9.21 3.07
CA GLU A 77 9.22 -8.73 1.95
C GLU A 77 8.48 -7.42 2.29
N LYS A 78 7.86 -7.36 3.47
CA LYS A 78 7.15 -6.14 3.93
C LYS A 78 8.10 -4.96 4.12
N LEU A 79 9.26 -5.18 4.74
CA LEU A 79 10.26 -4.12 4.94
C LEU A 79 10.84 -3.66 3.61
N THR A 80 11.10 -4.57 2.69
CA THR A 80 11.54 -4.25 1.32
C THR A 80 10.51 -3.37 0.60
N ARG A 81 9.21 -3.65 0.77
CA ARG A 81 8.14 -2.83 0.21
C ARG A 81 8.05 -1.45 0.88
N LEU A 82 8.26 -1.36 2.19
CA LEU A 82 8.25 -0.09 2.93
C LEU A 82 9.47 0.79 2.60
N ASN A 83 10.62 0.17 2.33
CA ASN A 83 11.83 0.86 1.92
C ASN A 83 11.72 1.46 0.51
N GLN A 84 10.78 0.98 -0.31
CA GLN A 84 10.57 1.52 -1.65
C GLN A 84 9.79 2.83 -1.60
N VAL A 85 10.46 3.93 -1.98
CA VAL A 85 9.80 5.22 -2.19
C VAL A 85 8.95 5.14 -3.46
N PRO A 86 7.62 5.35 -3.40
CA PRO A 86 6.80 5.34 -4.60
C PRO A 86 7.24 6.47 -5.52
N ARG A 87 7.43 6.15 -6.81
CA ARG A 87 7.76 7.16 -7.81
C ARG A 87 6.66 8.21 -7.84
N ARG A 88 7.04 9.49 -7.76
CA ARG A 88 6.09 10.60 -7.88
C ARG A 88 5.36 10.49 -9.22
N ARG A 89 4.03 10.36 -9.17
CA ARG A 89 3.20 10.41 -10.37
C ARG A 89 3.30 11.81 -10.98
N VAL A 90 3.88 11.91 -12.17
CA VAL A 90 3.88 13.15 -12.94
C VAL A 90 2.51 13.25 -13.62
N PRO A 91 1.74 14.33 -13.43
CA PRO A 91 0.45 14.49 -14.09
C PRO A 91 0.64 14.56 -15.61
N THR A 92 -0.12 13.75 -16.33
CA THR A 92 -0.09 13.76 -17.80
C THR A 92 -0.75 15.02 -18.34
N ARG A 93 -0.20 15.58 -19.41
CA ARG A 93 -0.84 16.68 -20.16
C ARG A 93 -2.12 16.17 -20.83
N VAL A 94 -3.14 17.02 -20.92
CA VAL A 94 -4.38 16.70 -21.66
C VAL A 94 -4.05 16.34 -23.12
N PRO A 95 -4.48 15.17 -23.64
CA PRO A 95 -4.20 14.75 -25.01
C PRO A 95 -4.75 15.72 -26.06
N ARG A 96 -4.10 15.77 -27.23
CA ARG A 96 -4.49 16.65 -28.34
C ARG A 96 -5.95 16.47 -28.77
N GLY A 97 -6.40 15.22 -28.95
CA GLY A 97 -7.78 14.94 -29.37
C GLY A 97 -8.84 15.43 -28.37
N VAL A 98 -8.53 15.46 -27.07
CA VAL A 98 -9.42 16.02 -26.05
C VAL A 98 -9.49 17.54 -26.17
N ARG A 99 -8.38 18.21 -26.50
CA ARG A 99 -8.35 19.67 -26.76
C ARG A 99 -9.16 20.02 -28.00
N GLU A 100 -8.99 19.27 -29.09
CA GLU A 100 -9.71 19.48 -30.35
C GLU A 100 -11.22 19.33 -30.17
N ARG A 101 -11.65 18.29 -29.46
CA ARG A 101 -13.07 18.07 -29.14
C ARG A 101 -13.68 19.24 -28.35
N ARG A 102 -12.97 19.78 -27.34
CA ARG A 102 -13.42 20.96 -26.59
C ARG A 102 -13.62 22.19 -27.49
N ILE A 103 -12.73 22.38 -28.46
CA ILE A 103 -12.84 23.49 -29.41
C ILE A 103 -14.05 23.30 -30.32
N GLN A 104 -14.24 22.09 -30.86
CA GLN A 104 -15.39 21.77 -31.72
C GLN A 104 -16.72 21.92 -30.96
N ASP A 105 -16.82 21.39 -29.74
CA ASP A 105 -18.01 21.53 -28.91
C ASP A 105 -18.31 22.99 -28.58
N LYS A 106 -17.28 23.81 -28.31
CA LYS A 106 -17.44 25.25 -28.10
C LYS A 106 -17.97 25.94 -29.36
N GLN A 107 -17.44 25.61 -30.54
CA GLN A 107 -17.90 26.16 -31.81
C GLN A 107 -19.35 25.76 -32.10
N ARG A 108 -19.69 24.47 -31.95
CA ARG A 108 -21.06 23.95 -32.12
C ARG A 108 -22.04 24.62 -31.15
N ARG A 109 -21.66 24.78 -29.88
CA ARG A 109 -22.52 25.46 -28.90
C ARG A 109 -22.72 26.93 -29.24
N ARG A 110 -21.68 27.62 -29.74
CA ARG A 110 -21.78 29.01 -30.21
C ARG A 110 -22.74 29.11 -31.39
N SER A 111 -22.63 28.23 -32.39
CA SER A 111 -23.53 28.25 -33.55
C SER A 111 -24.98 27.99 -33.13
N THR A 112 -25.24 26.98 -32.31
CA THR A 112 -26.59 26.72 -31.78
C THR A 112 -27.14 27.91 -30.99
N LYS A 113 -26.34 28.57 -30.14
CA LYS A 113 -26.78 29.76 -29.38
C LYS A 113 -27.09 30.95 -30.29
N SER A 114 -26.31 31.16 -31.34
CA SER A 114 -26.54 32.24 -32.30
C SER A 114 -27.86 32.05 -33.04
N LEU A 115 -28.18 30.81 -33.41
CA LEU A 115 -29.44 30.46 -34.09
C LEU A 115 -30.65 30.58 -33.16
N ARG A 116 -30.46 30.39 -31.86
CA ARG A 116 -31.49 30.58 -30.82
C ARG A 116 -31.55 32.02 -30.29
N GLY A 117 -30.96 32.97 -31.02
CA GLY A 117 -30.99 34.39 -30.68
C GLY A 117 -32.43 34.90 -30.46
N ARG A 118 -32.56 35.91 -29.60
CA ARG A 118 -33.83 36.42 -29.06
C ARG A 118 -34.88 36.60 -30.15
N VAL A 119 -36.01 35.91 -30.02
CA VAL A 119 -37.22 36.16 -30.81
C VAL A 119 -37.59 37.64 -30.59
N ARG A 120 -37.72 38.40 -31.68
CA ARG A 120 -38.31 39.74 -31.61
C ARG A 120 -39.82 39.55 -31.49
N ASP A 121 -40.38 40.00 -30.38
CA ASP A 121 -41.82 40.07 -30.17
C ASP A 121 -42.28 41.31 -30.94
N ASP A 122 -42.76 41.11 -32.18
CA ASP A 122 -43.33 42.18 -32.99
C ASP A 122 -44.80 42.35 -32.58
N GLY A 123 -45.02 43.26 -31.62
CA GLY A 123 -46.36 43.76 -31.23
C GLY A 123 -46.78 44.97 -32.05
#